data_AF-A0A531KPG9-F1
#
_entry.id   AF-A0A531KPG9-F1
#
_cell.length_a   1.000
_cell.length_b   1.000
_cell.length_c   1.000
_cell.angle_alpha   90.00
_cell.angle_beta   90.00
_cell.angle_gamma   90.00
#
_symmetry.space_group_name_H-M   'P 1'
#
loop_
_entity.id
_entity.type
_entity.pdbx_description
1 polymer ?
#
loop_
_entity_poly.entity_id
_entity_poly.type
_entity_poly.pdbx_seq_one_letter_code
_entity_poly.pdbx_strand_id
1 'polypeptide(L)'
;GDMMGVQYSGAGGRDPLFDVGAIMDLTSRVVVPRLLNIDASSFLTACSSVFDLHTGKRLPLCIEYGVSQALLSAAAHAARRTMAEVVCSEFCLSMPHRRVPIYCQSGDAREINIDKMILKGVDVLPHGLINSRSKFGVGGETFLDFVKWVAHRVKQIGQPDYSPVLHFDVYGWIGMEIGLDVQRIADFISKVADAVPEFTVNIESPADFGSTPAQVENYGQIVGILDARASRARIVVDERCNTLE
;
A
#
# COMPACT_ATOMS: atom_id res chain seq x y z
N GLY A 1 10.42 -17.99 3.43
CA GLY A 1 9.92 -16.69 3.87
C GLY A 1 11.12 -15.80 4.04
N ASP A 2 10.99 -14.54 3.66
CA ASP A 2 12.11 -13.61 3.60
C ASP A 2 11.87 -12.45 4.56
N MET A 3 12.84 -12.21 5.44
CA MET A 3 12.83 -11.05 6.34
C MET A 3 13.26 -9.82 5.55
N MET A 4 12.46 -8.75 5.61
CA MET A 4 12.70 -7.53 4.83
C MET A 4 12.36 -6.28 5.64
N GLY A 5 13.03 -5.18 5.33
CA GLY A 5 12.68 -3.83 5.77
C GLY A 5 12.20 -2.98 4.59
N VAL A 6 11.44 -1.93 4.88
CA VAL A 6 10.99 -0.97 3.85
C VAL A 6 12.09 0.04 3.52
N GLN A 7 12.01 0.65 2.34
CA GLN A 7 12.99 1.64 1.89
C GLN A 7 13.13 2.82 2.87
N TYR A 8 12.01 3.30 3.42
CA TYR A 8 11.96 4.38 4.42
C TYR A 8 11.80 3.83 5.84
N SER A 9 12.67 2.90 6.24
CA SER A 9 12.72 2.39 7.62
C SER A 9 13.07 3.51 8.60
N GLY A 10 12.47 3.52 9.78
CA GLY A 10 12.62 4.55 10.82
C GLY A 10 11.86 5.86 10.58
N ALA A 11 11.20 6.03 9.43
CA ALA A 11 10.36 7.19 9.16
C ALA A 11 8.90 6.96 9.59
N GLY A 12 8.19 8.01 9.99
CA GLY A 12 6.73 7.97 10.16
C GLY A 12 6.20 6.95 11.18
N GLY A 13 6.99 6.57 12.18
CA GLY A 13 6.61 5.57 13.19
C GLY A 13 6.91 4.12 12.80
N ARG A 14 7.63 3.89 11.69
CA ARG A 14 8.07 2.57 11.24
C ARG A 14 9.25 2.06 12.08
N ASP A 15 9.45 0.73 12.06
CA ASP A 15 10.55 0.05 12.73
C ASP A 15 11.93 0.61 12.32
N PRO A 16 12.96 0.46 13.19
CA PRO A 16 14.33 0.88 12.88
C PRO A 16 14.91 0.23 11.62
N LEU A 17 16.06 0.76 11.17
CA LEU A 17 16.80 0.21 10.04
C LEU A 17 17.05 -1.30 10.21
N PHE A 18 16.88 -2.06 9.12
CA PHE A 18 17.14 -3.50 9.07
C PHE A 18 18.64 -3.79 9.19
N ASP A 19 19.10 -4.06 10.41
CA ASP A 19 20.47 -4.49 10.67
C ASP A 19 20.59 -6.02 10.60
N VAL A 20 21.27 -6.51 9.56
CA VAL A 20 21.38 -7.96 9.29
C VAL A 20 22.00 -8.71 10.47
N GLY A 21 23.03 -8.15 11.13
CA GLY A 21 23.73 -8.83 12.22
C GLY A 21 22.86 -8.97 13.46
N ALA A 22 22.19 -7.89 13.87
CA ALA A 22 21.27 -7.89 15.00
C ALA A 22 20.07 -8.81 14.76
N ILE A 23 19.51 -8.79 13.54
CA ILE A 23 18.38 -9.66 13.17
C ILE A 23 18.80 -11.13 13.14
N MET A 24 19.96 -11.46 12.57
CA MET A 24 20.48 -12.83 12.56
C MET A 24 20.75 -13.37 13.96
N ASP A 25 21.36 -12.57 14.83
CA ASP A 25 21.65 -12.95 16.21
C ASP A 25 20.35 -13.19 17.01
N LEU A 26 19.39 -12.26 16.94
CA LEU A 26 18.10 -12.39 17.60
C LEU A 26 17.32 -13.61 17.08
N THR A 27 17.32 -13.83 15.77
CA THR A 27 16.67 -14.98 15.14
C THR A 27 17.26 -16.29 15.67
N SER A 28 18.59 -16.39 15.69
CA SER A 28 19.29 -17.62 16.12
C SER A 28 19.07 -17.92 17.60
N ARG A 29 19.14 -16.89 18.46
CA ARG A 29 19.04 -17.07 19.91
C ARG A 29 17.61 -17.24 20.42
N VAL A 30 16.62 -16.64 19.76
CA VAL A 30 15.24 -16.57 20.28
C VAL A 30 14.26 -17.30 19.38
N VAL A 31 14.27 -17.00 18.08
CA VAL A 31 13.25 -17.49 17.14
C VAL A 31 13.45 -18.96 16.80
N VAL A 32 14.68 -19.38 16.49
CA VAL A 32 14.99 -20.78 16.13
C VAL A 32 14.60 -21.76 17.23
N PRO A 33 14.95 -21.55 18.52
CA PRO A 33 14.50 -22.45 19.59
C PRO A 33 12.99 -22.54 19.71
N ARG A 34 12.24 -21.46 19.46
CA ARG A 34 10.77 -21.47 19.45
C ARG A 34 10.23 -22.28 18.28
N LEU A 35 10.79 -22.09 17.07
CA LEU A 35 10.40 -22.82 15.87
C LEU A 35 10.60 -24.34 15.98
N LEU A 36 11.63 -24.79 16.68
CA LEU A 36 11.89 -26.22 16.89
C LEU A 36 10.87 -26.90 17.82
N ASN A 37 10.06 -26.14 18.56
CA ASN A 37 9.11 -26.63 19.55
C ASN A 37 7.64 -26.38 19.18
N ILE A 38 7.34 -26.03 17.92
CA ILE A 38 5.96 -25.79 17.46
C ILE A 38 5.50 -26.84 16.46
N ASP A 39 4.17 -27.01 16.40
CA ASP A 39 3.51 -27.70 15.30
C ASP A 39 3.23 -26.69 14.18
N ALA A 40 3.97 -26.80 13.08
CA ALA A 40 3.83 -25.90 11.94
C ALA A 40 2.58 -26.18 11.09
N SER A 41 1.78 -27.20 11.40
CA SER A 41 0.53 -27.48 10.68
C SER A 41 -0.63 -26.54 11.04
N SER A 42 -0.57 -25.90 12.23
CA SER A 42 -1.48 -24.83 12.65
C SER A 42 -0.79 -23.49 12.52
N PHE A 43 -1.10 -22.75 11.46
CA PHE A 43 -0.38 -21.53 11.09
C PHE A 43 -0.52 -20.43 12.14
N LEU A 44 -1.75 -20.16 12.60
CA LEU A 44 -1.98 -19.09 13.57
C LEU A 44 -1.42 -19.42 14.95
N THR A 45 -1.59 -20.67 15.40
CA THR A 45 -1.02 -21.11 16.68
C THR A 45 0.51 -21.05 16.66
N ALA A 46 1.14 -21.50 15.56
CA ALA A 46 2.59 -21.42 15.40
C ALA A 46 3.08 -19.97 15.42
N CYS A 47 2.44 -19.06 14.67
CA CYS A 47 2.78 -17.64 14.69
C CYS A 47 2.65 -17.05 16.10
N SER A 48 1.52 -17.27 16.78
CA SER A 48 1.29 -16.75 18.14
C SER A 48 2.34 -17.25 19.13
N SER A 49 2.75 -18.52 19.03
CA SER A 49 3.77 -19.10 19.92
C SER A 49 5.18 -18.56 19.64
N VAL A 50 5.53 -18.41 18.36
CA VAL A 50 6.87 -17.97 17.95
C VAL A 50 7.05 -16.47 18.18
N PHE A 51 6.00 -15.67 17.99
CA PHE A 51 6.02 -14.21 18.13
C PHE A 51 5.67 -13.70 19.53
N ASP A 52 5.61 -14.59 20.53
CA ASP A 52 5.44 -14.17 21.91
C ASP A 52 6.50 -13.15 22.33
N LEU A 53 6.17 -12.29 23.29
CA LEU A 53 7.03 -11.20 23.71
C LEU A 53 8.42 -11.72 24.10
N HIS A 54 9.45 -10.99 23.69
CA HIS A 54 10.83 -11.23 24.09
C HIS A 54 11.31 -10.05 24.92
N THR A 55 11.72 -10.30 26.16
CA THR A 55 12.11 -9.24 27.12
C THR A 55 11.02 -8.16 27.30
N GLY A 56 9.75 -8.57 27.26
CA GLY A 56 8.59 -7.68 27.40
C GLY A 56 8.27 -6.83 26.17
N LYS A 57 8.93 -7.08 25.04
CA LYS A 57 8.71 -6.34 23.78
C LYS A 57 8.37 -7.30 22.65
N ARG A 58 7.66 -6.79 21.63
CA ARG A 58 7.46 -7.52 20.37
C ARG A 58 8.79 -7.75 19.68
N LEU A 59 8.84 -8.79 18.85
CA LEU A 59 9.96 -8.99 17.96
C LEU A 59 9.94 -7.90 16.87
N PRO A 60 11.10 -7.55 16.28
CA PRO A 60 11.14 -6.69 15.10
C PRO A 60 10.19 -7.19 14.01
N LEU A 61 9.42 -6.31 13.38
CA LEU A 61 8.41 -6.68 12.39
C LEU A 61 9.00 -7.43 11.20
N CYS A 62 10.24 -7.14 10.83
CA CYS A 62 10.91 -7.85 9.75
C CYS A 62 11.12 -9.35 10.04
N ILE A 63 11.31 -9.72 11.32
CA ILE A 63 11.38 -11.11 11.77
C ILE A 63 9.99 -11.73 11.70
N GLU A 64 8.98 -11.08 12.29
CA GLU A 64 7.59 -11.58 12.27
C GLU A 64 7.12 -11.77 10.81
N TYR A 65 7.48 -10.85 9.92
CA TYR A 65 7.17 -10.91 8.49
C TYR A 65 7.82 -12.12 7.80
N GLY A 66 9.14 -12.30 7.91
CA GLY A 66 9.82 -13.41 7.24
C GLY A 66 9.45 -14.79 7.80
N VAL A 67 9.29 -14.87 9.13
CA VAL A 67 8.98 -16.13 9.81
C VAL A 67 7.53 -16.54 9.58
N SER A 68 6.58 -15.60 9.57
CA SER A 68 5.17 -15.91 9.28
C SER A 68 5.00 -16.44 7.86
N GLN A 69 5.73 -15.90 6.88
CA GLN A 69 5.77 -16.47 5.53
C GLN A 69 6.30 -17.92 5.52
N ALA A 70 7.35 -18.20 6.29
CA ALA A 70 7.92 -19.55 6.37
C ALA A 70 6.95 -20.53 7.03
N LEU A 71 6.30 -20.12 8.12
CA LEU A 71 5.28 -20.90 8.81
C LEU A 71 4.05 -21.15 7.92
N LEU A 72 3.57 -20.13 7.19
CA LEU A 72 2.45 -20.27 6.26
C LEU A 72 2.79 -21.26 5.14
N SER A 73 4.00 -21.19 4.60
CA SER A 73 4.49 -22.12 3.58
C SER A 73 4.59 -23.55 4.13
N ALA A 74 5.08 -23.73 5.37
CA ALA A 74 5.15 -25.03 6.02
C ALA A 74 3.77 -25.64 6.28
N ALA A 75 2.81 -24.85 6.78
CA ALA A 75 1.43 -25.26 6.99
C ALA A 75 0.77 -25.69 5.66
N ALA A 76 0.96 -24.89 4.61
CA ALA A 76 0.47 -25.21 3.26
C ALA A 76 1.07 -26.51 2.73
N HIS A 77 2.37 -26.71 2.91
CA HIS A 77 3.05 -27.95 2.52
C HIS A 77 2.51 -29.17 3.28
N ALA A 78 2.39 -29.07 4.61
CA ALA A 78 1.87 -30.15 5.45
C ALA A 78 0.43 -30.53 5.10
N ALA A 79 -0.41 -29.52 4.81
CA ALA A 79 -1.81 -29.72 4.42
C ALA A 79 -2.00 -30.10 2.94
N ARG A 80 -0.92 -30.09 2.12
CA ARG A 80 -0.98 -30.21 0.65
C ARG A 80 -1.96 -29.24 0.00
N ARG A 81 -1.97 -28.01 0.51
CA ARG A 81 -2.81 -26.91 0.06
C ARG A 81 -1.95 -25.74 -0.39
N THR A 82 -2.54 -24.80 -1.09
CA THR A 82 -1.95 -23.50 -1.35
C THR A 82 -1.92 -22.66 -0.07
N MET A 83 -1.01 -21.69 0.02
CA MET A 83 -0.98 -20.73 1.13
C MET A 83 -2.29 -19.94 1.24
N ALA A 84 -2.95 -19.65 0.11
CA ALA A 84 -4.25 -18.97 0.10
C ALA A 84 -5.35 -19.80 0.76
N GLU A 85 -5.40 -21.11 0.52
CA GLU A 85 -6.36 -22.01 1.17
C GLU A 85 -6.10 -22.13 2.68
N VAL A 86 -4.83 -22.11 3.12
CA VAL A 86 -4.50 -22.08 4.55
C VAL A 86 -5.01 -20.78 5.18
N VAL A 87 -4.72 -19.61 4.59
CA VAL A 87 -5.24 -18.32 5.06
C VAL A 87 -6.77 -18.34 5.13
N CYS A 88 -7.44 -18.85 4.09
CA CYS A 88 -8.90 -18.91 4.10
C CYS A 88 -9.43 -19.80 5.23
N SER A 89 -8.81 -20.96 5.45
CA SER A 89 -9.21 -21.88 6.53
C SER A 89 -8.98 -21.29 7.91
N GLU A 90 -7.81 -20.70 8.16
CA GLU A 90 -7.39 -20.16 9.47
C GLU A 90 -8.20 -18.93 9.89
N PHE A 91 -8.59 -18.09 8.92
CA PHE A 91 -9.37 -16.88 9.16
C PHE A 91 -10.87 -17.05 8.87
N CYS A 92 -11.35 -18.28 8.67
CA CYS A 92 -12.76 -18.58 8.35
C CYS A 92 -13.31 -17.78 7.14
N LEU A 93 -12.48 -17.63 6.10
CA LEU A 93 -12.81 -16.90 4.88
C LEU A 93 -13.24 -17.86 3.75
N SER A 94 -14.03 -17.34 2.82
CA SER A 94 -14.34 -18.04 1.57
C SER A 94 -13.19 -17.90 0.57
N MET A 95 -13.00 -18.92 -0.28
CA MET A 95 -12.01 -18.85 -1.36
C MET A 95 -12.33 -17.71 -2.34
N PRO A 96 -11.33 -16.95 -2.80
CA PRO A 96 -11.55 -15.87 -3.76
C PRO A 96 -12.04 -16.43 -5.10
N HIS A 97 -13.17 -15.90 -5.60
CA HIS A 97 -13.74 -16.28 -6.89
C HIS A 97 -13.25 -15.43 -8.06
N ARG A 98 -12.40 -14.43 -7.79
CA ARG A 98 -11.84 -13.52 -8.80
C ARG A 98 -10.39 -13.20 -8.45
N ARG A 99 -9.60 -12.84 -9.46
CA ARG A 99 -8.24 -12.35 -9.26
C ARG A 99 -8.24 -11.07 -8.42
N VAL A 100 -7.20 -10.89 -7.61
CA VAL A 100 -6.92 -9.62 -6.95
C VAL A 100 -6.29 -8.67 -7.97
N PRO A 101 -6.78 -7.43 -8.12
CA PRO A 101 -6.16 -6.43 -9.00
C PRO A 101 -4.69 -6.20 -8.65
N ILE A 102 -3.83 -6.16 -9.66
CA ILE A 102 -2.39 -5.87 -9.49
C ILE A 102 -2.17 -4.37 -9.66
N TYR A 103 -1.52 -3.76 -8.66
CA TYR A 103 -1.05 -2.38 -8.70
C TYR A 103 0.45 -2.34 -8.99
N CYS A 104 0.87 -1.51 -9.95
CA CYS A 104 2.28 -1.28 -10.26
C CYS A 104 2.70 0.18 -10.05
N GLN A 105 3.90 0.37 -9.51
CA GLN A 105 4.50 1.67 -9.24
C GLN A 105 5.60 2.02 -10.27
N SER A 106 5.65 3.28 -10.69
CA SER A 106 6.52 3.72 -11.77
C SER A 106 7.92 4.13 -11.32
N GLY A 107 8.07 4.56 -10.06
CA GLY A 107 9.22 5.36 -9.65
C GLY A 107 9.38 6.63 -10.50
N ASP A 108 10.59 7.18 -10.57
CA ASP A 108 10.90 8.39 -11.35
C ASP A 108 10.91 8.19 -12.87
N ALA A 109 11.13 6.95 -13.33
CA ALA A 109 11.09 6.60 -14.76
C ALA A 109 9.64 6.46 -15.25
N ARG A 110 8.82 7.50 -14.98
CA ARG A 110 7.35 7.50 -15.09
C ARG A 110 6.88 7.08 -16.48
N GLU A 111 7.38 7.72 -17.53
CA GLU A 111 6.90 7.49 -18.89
C GLU A 111 7.12 6.04 -19.36
N ILE A 112 8.36 5.56 -19.30
CA ILE A 112 8.71 4.22 -19.76
C ILE A 112 8.05 3.11 -18.93
N ASN A 113 7.89 3.32 -17.62
CA ASN A 113 7.28 2.31 -16.76
C ASN A 113 5.75 2.31 -16.90
N ILE A 114 5.12 3.45 -17.18
CA ILE A 114 3.70 3.52 -17.54
C ILE A 114 3.42 2.75 -18.83
N ASP A 115 4.26 2.91 -19.85
CA ASP A 115 4.13 2.15 -21.09
C ASP A 115 4.20 0.63 -20.83
N LYS A 116 5.15 0.18 -20.01
CA LYS A 116 5.24 -1.24 -19.61
C LYS A 116 3.97 -1.73 -18.90
N MET A 117 3.39 -0.92 -18.01
CA MET A 117 2.16 -1.27 -17.29
C MET A 117 0.98 -1.41 -18.23
N ILE A 118 0.81 -0.46 -19.17
CA ILE A 118 -0.27 -0.49 -20.14
C ILE A 118 -0.14 -1.69 -21.07
N LEU A 119 1.06 -1.94 -21.61
CA LEU A 119 1.31 -3.08 -22.50
C LEU A 119 1.13 -4.44 -21.80
N LYS A 120 1.28 -4.48 -20.47
CA LYS A 120 1.03 -5.67 -19.64
C LYS A 120 -0.40 -5.76 -19.11
N GLY A 121 -1.25 -4.77 -19.36
CA GLY A 121 -2.65 -4.75 -18.91
C GLY A 121 -2.80 -4.79 -17.38
N VAL A 122 -1.97 -4.03 -16.67
CA VAL A 122 -2.01 -3.94 -15.19
C VAL A 122 -3.33 -3.32 -14.72
N ASP A 123 -3.94 -3.84 -13.65
CA ASP A 123 -5.27 -3.38 -13.23
C ASP A 123 -5.27 -1.95 -12.63
N VAL A 124 -4.20 -1.58 -11.93
CA VAL A 124 -4.03 -0.28 -11.26
C VAL A 124 -2.64 0.31 -11.53
N LEU A 125 -2.56 1.58 -11.93
CA LEU A 125 -1.30 2.26 -12.25
C LEU A 125 -1.42 3.78 -12.06
N PRO A 126 -0.34 4.57 -11.99
CA PRO A 126 1.05 4.13 -12.02
C PRO A 126 1.83 4.47 -10.76
N HIS A 127 1.18 4.86 -9.66
CA HIS A 127 1.79 5.53 -8.50
C HIS A 127 2.29 6.94 -8.83
N GLY A 128 3.14 7.09 -9.85
CA GLY A 128 3.61 8.38 -10.34
C GLY A 128 4.72 9.02 -9.50
N LEU A 129 4.83 8.70 -8.20
CA LEU A 129 5.86 9.21 -7.28
C LEU A 129 5.88 10.75 -7.30
N ILE A 130 4.74 11.39 -7.02
CA ILE A 130 4.59 12.85 -7.03
C ILE A 130 5.08 13.40 -5.69
N ASN A 131 6.38 13.29 -5.46
CA ASN A 131 7.04 13.56 -4.18
C ASN A 131 7.84 14.87 -4.15
N SER A 132 7.65 15.76 -5.12
CA SER A 132 8.34 17.06 -5.17
C SER A 132 7.45 18.16 -5.72
N ARG A 133 7.78 19.41 -5.38
CA ARG A 133 7.10 20.60 -5.90
C ARG A 133 7.13 20.65 -7.43
N SER A 134 8.25 20.26 -8.05
CA SER A 134 8.38 20.24 -9.51
C SER A 134 7.45 19.24 -10.18
N LYS A 135 7.17 18.10 -9.53
CA LYS A 135 6.23 17.09 -10.04
C LYS A 135 4.78 17.49 -9.78
N PHE A 136 4.49 18.13 -8.66
CA PHE A 136 3.14 18.59 -8.34
C PHE A 136 2.75 19.84 -9.16
N GLY A 137 3.65 20.82 -9.25
CA GLY A 137 3.43 22.09 -9.92
C GLY A 137 2.77 23.14 -9.01
N VAL A 138 2.85 24.41 -9.41
CA VAL A 138 2.19 25.51 -8.68
C VAL A 138 0.67 25.30 -8.78
N GLY A 139 -0.01 25.23 -7.63
CA GLY A 139 -1.44 24.92 -7.58
C GLY A 139 -1.84 23.56 -8.20
N GLY A 140 -0.88 22.65 -8.40
CA GLY A 140 -1.13 21.30 -8.89
C GLY A 140 -1.24 21.15 -10.42
N GLU A 141 -0.85 22.16 -11.19
CA GLU A 141 -0.98 22.16 -12.66
C GLU A 141 -0.18 21.04 -13.34
N THR A 142 1.09 20.85 -12.95
CA THR A 142 1.96 19.81 -13.51
C THR A 142 1.40 18.41 -13.23
N PHE A 143 0.89 18.19 -12.02
CA PHE A 143 0.24 16.94 -11.66
C PHE A 143 -1.00 16.69 -12.50
N LEU A 144 -1.86 17.68 -12.68
CA LEU A 144 -3.08 17.55 -13.48
C LEU A 144 -2.77 17.22 -14.94
N ASP A 145 -1.75 17.84 -15.53
CA ASP A 145 -1.31 17.54 -16.89
C ASP A 145 -0.72 16.13 -16.99
N PHE A 146 0.01 15.68 -15.96
CA PHE A 146 0.48 14.31 -15.89
C PHE A 146 -0.67 13.29 -15.81
N VAL A 147 -1.72 13.55 -15.01
CA VAL A 147 -2.91 12.67 -14.93
C VAL A 147 -3.58 12.54 -16.31
N LYS A 148 -3.79 13.67 -17.01
CA LYS A 148 -4.35 13.67 -18.37
C LYS A 148 -3.47 12.91 -19.35
N TRP A 149 -2.15 13.10 -19.27
CA TRP A 149 -1.19 12.38 -20.11
C TRP A 149 -1.28 10.87 -19.89
N VAL A 150 -1.35 10.39 -18.64
CA VAL A 150 -1.50 8.97 -18.31
C VAL A 150 -2.78 8.41 -18.93
N ALA A 151 -3.91 9.08 -18.71
CA ALA A 151 -5.21 8.66 -19.25
C ALA A 151 -5.21 8.63 -20.78
N HIS A 152 -4.62 9.63 -21.44
CA HIS A 152 -4.46 9.65 -22.89
C HIS A 152 -3.58 8.49 -23.36
N ARG A 153 -2.47 8.23 -22.65
CA ARG A 153 -1.51 7.18 -23.00
C ARG A 153 -2.15 5.78 -22.90
N VAL A 154 -2.94 5.54 -21.86
CA VAL A 154 -3.74 4.31 -21.70
C VAL A 154 -4.61 4.06 -22.93
N LYS A 155 -5.32 5.07 -23.43
CA LYS A 155 -6.15 4.94 -24.63
C LYS A 155 -5.34 4.76 -25.92
N GLN A 156 -4.16 5.36 -25.97
CA GLN A 156 -3.33 5.35 -27.17
C GLN A 156 -2.70 3.97 -27.43
N ILE A 157 -2.23 3.29 -26.39
CA ILE A 157 -1.44 2.05 -26.53
C ILE A 157 -2.05 0.85 -25.78
N GLY A 158 -3.12 1.04 -25.01
CA GLY A 158 -3.86 -0.03 -24.35
C GLY A 158 -4.77 -0.79 -25.32
N GLN A 159 -5.23 -1.96 -24.88
CA GLN A 159 -6.25 -2.72 -25.60
C GLN A 159 -7.60 -1.97 -25.60
N PRO A 160 -8.49 -2.18 -26.59
CA PRO A 160 -9.73 -1.41 -26.71
C PRO A 160 -10.61 -1.37 -25.45
N ASP A 161 -10.70 -2.46 -24.69
CA ASP A 161 -11.51 -2.57 -23.47
C ASP A 161 -10.71 -2.36 -22.16
N TYR A 162 -9.45 -1.91 -22.28
CA TYR A 162 -8.59 -1.71 -21.12
C TYR A 162 -8.92 -0.41 -20.39
N SER A 163 -9.57 -0.54 -19.22
CA SER A 163 -9.94 0.56 -18.33
C SER A 163 -9.38 0.34 -16.92
N PRO A 164 -8.08 0.63 -16.70
CA PRO A 164 -7.46 0.50 -15.39
C PRO A 164 -7.95 1.58 -14.41
N VAL A 165 -7.69 1.35 -13.12
CA VAL A 165 -7.78 2.42 -12.11
C VAL A 165 -6.50 3.26 -12.17
N LEU A 166 -6.66 4.58 -12.21
CA LEU A 166 -5.54 5.51 -12.17
C LEU A 166 -5.24 5.89 -10.73
N HIS A 167 -4.13 5.43 -10.18
CA HIS A 167 -3.71 5.64 -8.81
C HIS A 167 -2.44 6.49 -8.76
N PHE A 168 -2.52 7.59 -8.01
CA PHE A 168 -1.42 8.54 -7.83
C PHE A 168 -1.12 8.74 -6.36
N ASP A 169 0.14 8.51 -5.98
CA ASP A 169 0.66 8.90 -4.69
C ASP A 169 1.29 10.28 -4.77
N VAL A 170 0.74 11.20 -3.96
CA VAL A 170 1.10 12.61 -3.94
C VAL A 170 1.84 13.04 -2.68
N TYR A 171 2.14 12.14 -1.75
CA TYR A 171 3.05 12.42 -0.61
C TYR A 171 2.72 13.73 0.14
N GLY A 172 1.44 14.05 0.31
CA GLY A 172 0.95 15.25 0.98
C GLY A 172 1.01 16.56 0.16
N TRP A 173 1.46 16.53 -1.09
CA TRP A 173 1.69 17.75 -1.89
C TRP A 173 0.43 18.56 -2.18
N ILE A 174 -0.76 17.94 -2.23
CA ILE A 174 -2.01 18.69 -2.34
C ILE A 174 -2.17 19.58 -1.11
N GLY A 175 -2.06 19.00 0.10
CA GLY A 175 -2.12 19.75 1.36
C GLY A 175 -1.03 20.82 1.48
N MET A 176 0.19 20.53 1.02
CA MET A 176 1.32 21.47 1.12
C MET A 176 1.18 22.69 0.19
N GLU A 177 0.73 22.52 -1.05
CA GLU A 177 0.66 23.61 -2.05
C GLU A 177 -0.72 24.30 -2.05
N ILE A 178 -1.80 23.56 -1.79
CA ILE A 178 -3.19 24.08 -1.86
C ILE A 178 -3.73 24.46 -0.48
N GLY A 179 -3.12 23.94 0.60
CA GLY A 179 -3.50 24.15 1.99
C GLY A 179 -4.24 22.95 2.59
N LEU A 180 -4.28 22.90 3.92
CA LEU A 180 -4.90 21.82 4.71
C LEU A 180 -6.41 21.99 4.92
N ASP A 181 -7.06 22.86 4.16
CA ASP A 181 -8.52 22.99 4.20
C ASP A 181 -9.16 21.81 3.47
N VAL A 182 -9.99 21.05 4.20
CA VAL A 182 -10.68 19.83 3.73
C VAL A 182 -11.46 20.08 2.44
N GLN A 183 -12.17 21.21 2.36
CA GLN A 183 -13.00 21.56 1.21
C GLN A 183 -12.13 21.80 -0.02
N ARG A 184 -11.06 22.58 0.11
CA ARG A 184 -10.10 22.86 -0.98
C ARG A 184 -9.39 21.59 -1.47
N ILE A 185 -9.03 20.68 -0.58
CA ILE A 185 -8.43 19.39 -0.95
C ILE A 185 -9.44 18.57 -1.75
N ALA A 186 -10.67 18.42 -1.26
CA ALA A 186 -11.72 17.67 -1.96
C ALA A 186 -12.09 18.28 -3.32
N ASP A 187 -12.09 19.62 -3.44
CA ASP A 187 -12.30 20.33 -4.70
C ASP A 187 -11.20 20.03 -5.72
N PHE A 188 -9.93 20.05 -5.28
CA PHE A 188 -8.83 19.72 -6.16
C PHE A 188 -8.87 18.25 -6.62
N ILE A 189 -9.15 17.31 -5.71
CA ILE A 189 -9.29 15.89 -6.04
C ILE A 189 -10.46 15.67 -7.03
N SER A 190 -11.58 16.36 -6.83
CA SER A 190 -12.72 16.32 -7.76
C SER A 190 -12.30 16.81 -9.16
N LYS A 191 -11.60 17.95 -9.24
CA LYS A 191 -11.06 18.49 -10.49
C LYS A 191 -10.14 17.51 -11.22
N VAL A 192 -9.34 16.73 -10.48
CA VAL A 192 -8.47 15.70 -11.07
C VAL A 192 -9.30 14.58 -11.70
N ALA A 193 -10.32 14.07 -11.00
CA ALA A 193 -11.20 13.04 -11.56
C ALA A 193 -12.02 13.54 -12.76
N ASP A 194 -12.53 14.77 -12.69
CA ASP A 194 -13.31 15.39 -13.78
C ASP A 194 -12.48 15.59 -15.05
N ALA A 195 -11.16 15.70 -14.94
CA ALA A 195 -10.26 15.80 -16.09
C ALA A 195 -10.10 14.47 -16.86
N VAL A 196 -10.45 13.34 -16.24
CA VAL A 196 -10.31 11.98 -16.81
C VAL A 196 -11.57 11.13 -16.53
N PRO A 197 -12.76 11.58 -16.96
CA PRO A 197 -14.04 11.09 -16.46
C PRO A 197 -14.35 9.63 -16.81
N GLU A 198 -13.59 9.00 -17.71
CA GLU A 198 -13.70 7.59 -18.08
C GLU A 198 -12.98 6.64 -17.10
N PHE A 199 -12.10 7.17 -16.25
CA PHE A 199 -11.33 6.37 -15.30
C PHE A 199 -11.77 6.64 -13.85
N THR A 200 -11.61 5.61 -13.02
CA THR A 200 -11.63 5.78 -11.57
C THR A 200 -10.25 6.29 -11.14
N VAL A 201 -10.21 7.29 -10.26
CA VAL A 201 -8.96 7.91 -9.81
C VAL A 201 -8.77 7.69 -8.32
N ASN A 202 -7.64 7.11 -7.92
CA ASN A 202 -7.22 7.04 -6.53
C ASN A 202 -6.15 8.10 -6.27
N ILE A 203 -6.33 8.89 -5.22
CA ILE A 203 -5.32 9.83 -4.70
C ILE A 203 -4.84 9.30 -3.36
N GLU A 204 -3.62 8.78 -3.34
CA GLU A 204 -2.94 8.34 -2.12
C GLU A 204 -2.26 9.53 -1.46
N SER A 205 -2.47 9.62 -0.14
CA SER A 205 -1.84 10.61 0.73
C SER A 205 -2.00 12.07 0.26
N PRO A 206 -3.24 12.57 0.07
CA PRO A 206 -3.46 13.96 -0.35
C PRO A 206 -2.88 14.99 0.63
N ALA A 207 -2.83 14.70 1.93
CA ALA A 207 -2.31 15.61 2.95
C ALA A 207 -1.83 14.85 4.20
N ASP A 208 -0.90 15.43 4.95
CA ASP A 208 -0.55 15.01 6.32
C ASP A 208 -1.11 16.04 7.33
N PHE A 209 -2.07 15.60 8.15
CA PHE A 209 -2.69 16.41 9.19
C PHE A 209 -1.96 16.35 10.55
N GLY A 210 -0.76 15.75 10.59
CA GLY A 210 0.17 15.81 11.73
C GLY A 210 -0.09 14.81 12.85
N SER A 211 -1.24 14.13 12.88
CA SER A 211 -1.54 13.07 13.86
C SER A 211 -2.54 12.05 13.31
N THR A 212 -2.53 10.80 13.79
CA THR A 212 -3.48 9.76 13.36
C THR A 212 -4.95 10.17 13.60
N PRO A 213 -5.36 10.73 14.75
CA PRO A 213 -6.75 11.17 14.95
C PRO A 213 -7.16 12.26 13.96
N ALA A 214 -6.31 13.27 13.73
CA ALA A 214 -6.59 14.31 12.76
C ALA A 214 -6.63 13.77 11.31
N GLN A 215 -5.77 12.79 10.98
CA GLN A 215 -5.77 12.13 9.69
C GLN A 215 -7.11 11.44 9.44
N VAL A 216 -7.57 10.63 10.40
CA VAL A 216 -8.85 9.90 10.31
C VAL A 216 -10.04 10.85 10.17
N GLU A 217 -10.11 11.89 11.01
CA GLU A 217 -11.21 12.85 10.97
C GLU A 217 -11.27 13.59 9.63
N ASN A 218 -10.16 14.19 9.20
CA ASN A 218 -10.15 15.00 7.98
C ASN A 218 -10.28 14.15 6.72
N TYR A 219 -9.68 12.95 6.65
CA TYR A 219 -9.87 12.04 5.53
C TYR A 219 -11.33 11.57 5.44
N GLY A 220 -11.97 11.28 6.58
CA GLY A 220 -13.40 10.96 6.62
C GLY A 220 -14.27 12.08 6.05
N GLN A 221 -13.96 13.33 6.37
CA GLN A 221 -14.67 14.48 5.79
C GLN A 221 -14.42 14.63 4.28
N ILE A 222 -13.18 14.45 3.81
CA ILE A 222 -12.85 14.45 2.38
C ILE A 222 -13.66 13.37 1.64
N VAL A 223 -13.70 12.14 2.16
CA VAL A 223 -14.53 11.05 1.59
C VAL A 223 -15.99 11.46 1.53
N GLY A 224 -16.54 12.00 2.62
CA GLY A 224 -17.94 12.45 2.65
C GLY A 224 -18.27 13.49 1.58
N ILE A 225 -17.37 14.44 1.31
CA ILE A 225 -17.54 15.43 0.25
C ILE A 225 -17.50 14.77 -1.14
N LEU A 226 -16.54 13.87 -1.38
CA LEU A 226 -16.40 13.17 -2.67
C LEU A 226 -17.62 12.28 -2.95
N ASP A 227 -18.13 11.58 -1.94
CA ASP A 227 -19.32 10.73 -2.04
C ASP A 227 -20.59 11.56 -2.29
N ALA A 228 -20.77 12.68 -1.59
CA ALA A 228 -21.89 13.60 -1.81
C ALA A 228 -21.92 14.18 -3.24
N ARG A 229 -20.76 14.22 -3.92
CA ARG A 229 -20.62 14.66 -5.31
C ARG A 229 -20.74 13.53 -6.32
N ALA A 230 -20.94 12.29 -5.87
CA ALA A 230 -20.84 11.10 -6.70
C ALA A 230 -19.53 11.05 -7.51
N SER A 231 -18.43 11.55 -6.92
CA SER A 231 -17.14 11.61 -7.59
C SER A 231 -16.61 10.20 -7.86
N ARG A 232 -15.89 10.04 -8.98
CA ARG A 232 -15.11 8.83 -9.28
C ARG A 232 -13.76 8.81 -8.57
N ALA A 233 -13.41 9.87 -7.86
CA ALA A 233 -12.22 9.91 -7.04
C ALA A 233 -12.38 9.09 -5.77
N ARG A 234 -11.32 8.40 -5.36
CA ARG A 234 -11.17 7.76 -4.06
C ARG A 234 -9.88 8.23 -3.43
N ILE A 235 -9.81 8.18 -2.11
CA ILE A 235 -8.58 8.47 -1.38
C ILE A 235 -7.98 7.18 -0.82
N VAL A 236 -6.67 7.15 -0.73
CA VAL A 236 -5.91 6.06 -0.09
C VAL A 236 -5.04 6.68 1.00
N VAL A 237 -4.98 6.02 2.15
CA VAL A 237 -4.16 6.44 3.29
C VAL A 237 -2.87 5.63 3.31
N ASP A 238 -1.72 6.28 3.49
CA ASP A 238 -0.43 5.66 3.84
C ASP A 238 0.08 6.22 5.17
N GLU A 239 0.49 7.49 5.19
CA GLU A 239 1.12 8.05 6.38
C GLU A 239 0.23 7.98 7.62
N ARG A 240 0.84 7.54 8.72
CA ARG A 240 0.23 7.40 10.05
C ARG A 240 -0.86 6.32 10.16
N CYS A 241 -0.95 5.42 9.18
CA CYS A 241 -1.80 4.22 9.18
C CYS A 241 -0.94 2.94 9.11
N ASN A 242 -0.12 2.70 10.15
CA ASN A 242 0.94 1.69 10.10
C ASN A 242 0.58 0.34 10.75
N THR A 243 -0.20 0.36 11.84
CA THR A 243 -0.46 -0.80 12.71
C THR A 243 -1.93 -1.21 12.64
N LEU A 244 -2.21 -2.44 13.11
CA LEU A 244 -3.58 -2.93 13.22
C LEU A 244 -4.30 -2.27 14.41
N GLU A 245 -3.57 -2.04 15.50
CA GLU A 245 -3.97 -1.27 16.67
C GLU A 245 -3.87 0.25 16.44
#